data_AF-A0A925C4H2-F1
#
_entry.id   AF-A0A925C4H2-F1
#
_cell.length_a   1.000
_cell.length_b   1.000
_cell.length_c   1.000
_cell.angle_alpha   90.00
_cell.angle_beta   90.00
_cell.angle_gamma   90.00
#
_symmetry.space_group_name_H-M   'P 1'
#
loop_
_entity.id
_entity.type
_entity.pdbx_description
1 polymer ?
#
loop_
_entity_poly.entity_id
_entity_poly.type
_entity_poly.pdbx_seq_one_letter_code
_entity_poly.pdbx_strand_id
1 'polypeptide(L)'
;MKFDGTRRYVATDDLKIAVNAAITLSRPLLIKGEPGTGKTALALEVAEALGVPIIEWHIKSTTKAHQGLYEYDAVSRLRDSQLGDARVHDIKNYIKRGKLWEAFDMDVRPVLLIDEIDKLQAGGWSGDPASALLEVLD
;
A
#
# COMPACT_ATOMS: atom_id res chain seq x y z
N MET A 1 -4.93 -15.98 -12.82
CA MET A 1 -4.98 -14.55 -13.19
C MET A 1 -3.76 -14.27 -14.05
N LYS A 2 -3.92 -13.67 -15.24
CA LYS A 2 -2.81 -13.39 -16.17
C LYS A 2 -2.98 -11.97 -16.74
N PHE A 3 -1.89 -11.20 -16.76
CA PHE A 3 -1.77 -9.87 -17.34
C PHE A 3 -1.03 -9.96 -18.68
N ASP A 4 -1.67 -9.50 -19.76
CA ASP A 4 -1.10 -9.46 -21.12
C ASP A 4 -0.87 -8.01 -21.63
N GLY A 5 -1.09 -7.01 -20.77
CA GLY A 5 -1.17 -5.59 -21.14
C GLY A 5 -2.62 -5.13 -21.34
N THR A 6 -2.80 -3.87 -21.71
CA THR A 6 -4.12 -3.30 -22.00
C THR A 6 -4.06 -2.44 -23.28
N ARG A 7 -5.21 -1.90 -23.71
CA ARG A 7 -5.23 -0.94 -24.84
C ARG A 7 -4.45 0.35 -24.56
N ARG A 8 -4.28 0.70 -23.29
CA ARG A 8 -3.64 1.95 -22.85
C ARG A 8 -2.23 1.74 -22.31
N TYR A 9 -1.83 0.49 -22.05
CA TYR A 9 -0.52 0.16 -21.52
C TYR A 9 0.13 -0.98 -22.28
N VAL A 10 1.19 -0.64 -23.03
CA VAL A 10 2.00 -1.60 -23.75
C VAL A 10 3.15 -2.04 -22.85
N ALA A 11 3.04 -3.26 -22.30
CA ALA A 11 4.09 -3.87 -21.51
C ALA A 11 5.07 -4.65 -22.42
N THR A 12 6.36 -4.61 -22.10
CA THR A 12 7.35 -5.53 -22.69
C THR A 12 7.07 -6.95 -22.21
N ASP A 13 7.55 -7.96 -22.94
CA ASP A 13 7.34 -9.36 -22.55
C ASP A 13 7.99 -9.68 -21.19
N ASP A 14 9.18 -9.14 -20.91
CA ASP A 14 9.84 -9.28 -19.61
C ASP A 14 8.98 -8.71 -18.47
N LEU A 15 8.36 -7.54 -18.68
CA LEU A 15 7.49 -6.92 -17.68
C LEU A 15 6.23 -7.76 -17.45
N LYS A 16 5.62 -8.30 -18.52
CA LYS A 16 4.47 -9.21 -18.40
C LYS A 16 4.86 -10.46 -17.60
N ILE A 17 6.04 -11.04 -17.86
CA ILE A 17 6.53 -12.23 -17.14
C ILE A 17 6.69 -11.90 -15.66
N ALA A 18 7.33 -10.79 -15.30
CA ALA A 18 7.52 -10.37 -13.91
C ALA A 18 6.18 -10.17 -13.18
N VAL A 19 5.23 -9.48 -13.80
CA VAL A 19 3.88 -9.26 -13.25
C VAL A 19 3.15 -10.58 -13.04
N ASN A 20 3.14 -11.45 -14.06
CA ASN A 20 2.47 -12.75 -13.97
C ASN A 20 3.10 -13.68 -12.93
N ALA A 21 4.42 -13.65 -12.80
CA ALA A 21 5.14 -14.39 -11.77
C ALA A 21 4.74 -13.90 -10.38
N ALA A 22 4.72 -12.59 -10.14
CA ALA A 22 4.33 -12.00 -8.86
C ALA A 22 2.87 -12.35 -8.48
N ILE A 23 1.95 -12.28 -9.43
CA ILE A 23 0.54 -12.68 -9.24
C ILE A 23 0.46 -14.16 -8.85
N THR A 24 1.12 -15.03 -9.63
CA THR A 24 1.07 -16.50 -9.46
C THR A 24 1.69 -16.94 -8.14
N LEU A 25 2.85 -16.37 -7.79
CA LEU A 25 3.58 -16.70 -6.56
C LEU A 25 3.02 -16.00 -5.32
N SER A 26 2.07 -15.09 -5.50
CA SER A 26 1.56 -14.22 -4.43
C SER A 26 2.68 -13.54 -3.66
N ARG A 27 3.61 -12.96 -4.42
CA ARG A 27 4.75 -12.20 -3.91
C ARG A 27 4.60 -10.73 -4.33
N PRO A 28 5.01 -9.77 -3.49
CA PRO A 28 5.11 -8.37 -3.89
C PRO A 28 6.04 -8.21 -5.11
N LEU A 29 5.73 -7.24 -5.96
CA LEU A 29 6.58 -6.86 -7.10
C LEU A 29 7.13 -5.45 -6.86
N LEU A 30 8.44 -5.35 -6.66
CA LEU A 30 9.13 -4.07 -6.59
C LEU A 30 9.51 -3.61 -8.00
N ILE A 31 9.09 -2.40 -8.37
CA ILE A 31 9.36 -1.84 -9.70
C ILE A 31 10.19 -0.58 -9.56
N LYS A 32 11.36 -0.56 -10.21
CA LYS A 32 12.28 0.58 -10.25
C LYS A 32 12.40 1.10 -11.68
N GLY A 33 12.61 2.41 -11.82
CA GLY A 33 12.90 3.05 -13.11
C GLY A 33 12.86 4.57 -13.01
N GLU A 34 13.19 5.26 -14.08
CA GLU A 34 13.17 6.74 -14.13
C GLU A 34 11.76 7.32 -13.88
N PRO A 35 11.65 8.55 -13.34
CA PRO A 35 10.37 9.25 -13.24
C PRO A 35 9.64 9.31 -14.59
N GLY A 36 8.31 9.16 -14.59
CA GLY A 36 7.50 9.23 -15.82
C GLY A 36 7.47 7.96 -16.69
N THR A 37 8.08 6.86 -16.26
CA THR A 37 8.09 5.56 -17.00
C THR A 37 6.82 4.72 -16.86
N GLY A 38 5.75 5.26 -16.26
CA GLY A 38 4.46 4.58 -16.17
C GLY A 38 4.37 3.49 -15.08
N LYS A 39 5.15 3.56 -14.01
CA LYS A 39 5.08 2.62 -12.87
C LYS A 39 3.72 2.62 -12.18
N THR A 40 3.20 3.79 -11.82
CA THR A 40 1.86 3.97 -11.25
C THR A 40 0.78 3.47 -12.23
N ALA A 41 0.93 3.79 -13.52
CA ALA A 41 0.00 3.35 -14.56
C ALA A 41 -0.04 1.82 -14.70
N LEU A 42 1.09 1.12 -14.55
CA LEU A 42 1.12 -0.33 -14.59
C LEU A 42 0.22 -0.96 -13.52
N ALA A 43 0.24 -0.45 -12.28
CA ALA A 43 -0.58 -1.01 -11.20
C ALA A 43 -2.08 -0.82 -11.47
N LEU A 44 -2.46 0.36 -11.98
CA LEU A 44 -3.84 0.66 -12.40
C LEU A 44 -4.31 -0.30 -13.50
N GLU A 45 -3.48 -0.49 -14.52
CA GLU A 45 -3.81 -1.32 -15.69
C GLU A 45 -3.79 -2.81 -15.36
N VAL A 46 -2.98 -3.24 -14.40
CA VAL A 46 -3.04 -4.60 -13.81
C VAL A 46 -4.34 -4.80 -13.05
N ALA A 47 -4.74 -3.85 -12.20
CA ALA A 47 -6.00 -3.95 -11.44
C ALA A 47 -7.21 -4.04 -12.39
N GLU A 48 -7.24 -3.19 -13.42
CA GLU A 48 -8.27 -3.21 -14.47
C GLU A 48 -8.30 -4.53 -15.25
N ALA A 49 -7.14 -5.02 -15.71
CA ALA A 49 -7.05 -6.28 -16.44
C ALA A 49 -7.49 -7.49 -15.61
N LEU A 50 -7.26 -7.44 -14.29
CA LEU A 50 -7.68 -8.47 -13.35
C LEU A 50 -9.12 -8.29 -12.86
N GLY A 51 -9.76 -7.15 -13.12
CA GLY A 51 -11.09 -6.82 -12.64
C GLY A 51 -11.17 -6.72 -11.11
N VAL A 52 -10.09 -6.30 -10.46
CA VAL A 52 -10.02 -6.19 -8.98
C VAL A 52 -9.87 -4.73 -8.54
N PRO A 53 -10.27 -4.40 -7.30
CA PRO A 53 -10.06 -3.07 -6.75
C PRO A 53 -8.58 -2.70 -6.66
N ILE A 54 -8.29 -1.41 -6.79
CA ILE A 54 -6.98 -0.84 -6.50
C ILE A 54 -7.04 0.00 -5.23
N ILE A 55 -6.02 -0.16 -4.38
CA ILE A 55 -5.77 0.69 -3.22
C ILE A 55 -4.44 1.39 -3.47
N GLU A 56 -4.44 2.71 -3.39
CA GLU A 56 -3.24 3.52 -3.57
C GLU A 56 -2.78 4.06 -2.22
N TRP A 57 -1.53 3.77 -1.87
CA TRP A 57 -0.87 4.28 -0.68
C TRP A 57 0.38 5.07 -1.10
N HIS A 58 0.25 6.39 -1.06
CA HIS A 58 1.33 7.31 -1.39
C HIS A 58 2.16 7.60 -0.15
N ILE A 59 3.42 7.18 -0.16
CA ILE A 59 4.34 7.37 0.96
C ILE A 59 4.87 8.81 0.97
N LYS A 60 4.84 9.44 2.13
CA LYS A 60 5.48 10.74 2.40
C LYS A 60 6.75 10.50 3.21
N SER A 61 7.66 11.48 3.21
CA SER A 61 8.86 11.44 4.06
C SER A 61 8.57 11.36 5.56
N THR A 62 7.36 11.71 5.97
CA THR A 62 6.87 11.61 7.34
C THR A 62 6.07 10.34 7.62
N THR A 63 5.82 9.51 6.60
CA THR A 63 5.08 8.27 6.75
C THR A 63 5.93 7.22 7.46
N LYS A 64 5.32 6.52 8.41
CA LYS A 64 5.90 5.39 9.12
C LYS A 64 5.21 4.10 8.71
N ALA A 65 5.94 2.97 8.69
CA ALA A 65 5.42 1.68 8.24
C ALA A 65 4.14 1.27 8.97
N HIS A 66 4.08 1.43 10.29
CA HIS A 66 2.90 1.08 11.09
C HIS A 66 1.62 1.84 10.71
N GLN A 67 1.72 3.03 10.10
CA GLN A 67 0.55 3.78 9.63
C GLN A 67 -0.14 3.07 8.46
N GLY A 68 0.54 2.14 7.79
CA GLY A 68 -0.08 1.22 6.81
C GLY A 68 -1.10 0.29 7.45
N LEU A 69 -0.89 -0.11 8.71
CA LEU A 69 -1.81 -0.95 9.46
C LEU A 69 -2.88 -0.08 10.12
N TYR A 70 -2.49 0.81 11.01
CA TYR A 70 -3.43 1.70 11.69
C TYR A 70 -2.77 2.93 12.29
N GLU A 71 -3.58 3.95 12.53
CA GLU A 71 -3.21 5.13 13.29
C GLU A 71 -4.11 5.30 14.50
N TYR A 72 -3.51 5.58 15.64
CA TYR A 72 -4.22 5.87 16.87
C TYR A 72 -4.41 7.37 17.05
N ASP A 73 -5.66 7.84 17.01
CA ASP A 73 -6.03 9.24 17.17
C ASP A 73 -6.08 9.64 18.64
N ALA A 74 -4.89 9.80 19.24
CA ALA A 74 -4.73 10.21 20.62
C ALA A 74 -5.33 11.60 20.90
N VAL A 75 -5.32 12.49 19.91
CA VAL A 75 -5.82 13.87 20.05
C VAL A 75 -7.32 13.89 20.20
N SER A 76 -8.04 13.19 19.31
CA SER A 76 -9.50 13.05 19.41
C SER A 76 -9.89 12.36 20.72
N ARG A 77 -9.17 11.31 21.14
CA ARG A 77 -9.45 10.65 22.41
C ARG A 77 -9.24 11.55 23.62
N LEU A 78 -8.17 12.34 23.64
CA LEU A 78 -7.89 13.29 24.72
C LEU A 78 -9.00 14.33 24.82
N ARG A 79 -9.41 14.91 23.69
CA ARG A 79 -10.51 15.87 23.62
C ARG A 79 -11.80 15.29 24.17
N ASP A 80 -12.19 14.10 23.72
CA ASP A 80 -13.43 13.45 24.15
C ASP A 80 -13.39 13.06 25.63
N SER A 81 -12.21 12.70 26.15
CA SER A 81 -11.99 12.42 27.57
C SER A 81 -12.16 13.65 28.45
N GLN A 82 -11.81 14.84 27.96
CA GLN A 82 -12.02 16.10 28.68
C GLN A 82 -13.50 16.51 28.70
N LEU A 83 -14.28 16.08 27.71
CA LEU A 83 -15.71 16.37 27.59
C LEU A 83 -16.61 15.33 28.27
N GLY A 84 -16.04 14.25 28.81
CA GLY A 84 -16.79 13.18 29.46
C GLY A 84 -17.58 12.29 28.50
N ASP A 85 -17.16 12.18 27.24
CA ASP A 85 -17.83 11.34 26.24
C ASP A 85 -17.61 9.85 26.53
N ALA A 86 -18.70 9.06 26.58
CA ALA A 86 -18.64 7.62 26.85
C ALA A 86 -17.84 6.83 25.81
N ARG A 87 -17.64 7.37 24.60
CA ARG A 87 -16.85 6.74 23.53
C ARG A 87 -15.40 6.45 23.93
N VAL A 88 -14.85 7.16 24.91
CA VAL A 88 -13.45 7.02 25.37
C VAL A 88 -13.13 5.66 25.99
N HIS A 89 -14.15 4.92 26.40
CA HIS A 89 -14.01 3.60 26.99
C HIS A 89 -13.71 2.50 25.97
N ASP A 90 -14.02 2.73 24.69
CA ASP A 90 -13.66 1.81 23.60
C ASP A 90 -12.58 2.41 22.71
N ILE A 91 -11.38 1.84 22.77
CA ILE A 91 -10.22 2.29 21.99
C ILE A 91 -10.45 2.20 20.48
N LYS A 92 -11.31 1.28 20.02
CA LYS A 92 -11.61 1.09 18.59
C LYS A 92 -12.18 2.36 17.94
N ASN A 93 -12.85 3.21 18.72
CA ASN A 93 -13.37 4.49 18.28
C ASN A 93 -12.30 5.49 17.82
N TYR A 94 -11.03 5.22 18.15
CA TYR A 94 -9.88 6.08 17.87
C TYR A 94 -8.83 5.40 16.99
N ILE A 95 -9.14 4.23 16.44
CA ILE A 95 -8.28 3.53 15.49
C ILE A 95 -8.74 3.88 14.09
N LYS A 96 -7.86 4.54 13.33
CA LYS A 96 -8.03 4.76 11.90
C LYS A 96 -7.30 3.65 11.15
N ARG A 97 -8.01 2.92 10.30
CA ARG A 97 -7.42 1.86 9.49
C ARG A 97 -6.47 2.47 8.46
N GLY A 98 -5.30 1.88 8.31
CA GLY A 98 -4.35 2.20 7.26
C GLY A 98 -4.64 1.44 5.96
N LYS A 99 -3.90 1.77 4.90
CA LYS A 99 -4.12 1.21 3.55
C LYS A 99 -3.82 -0.28 3.42
N LEU A 100 -2.84 -0.77 4.18
CA LEU A 100 -2.54 -2.19 4.23
C LEU A 100 -3.61 -2.97 5.00
N TRP A 101 -4.15 -2.41 6.10
CA TRP A 101 -5.32 -2.98 6.76
C TRP A 101 -6.50 -3.05 5.80
N GLU A 102 -6.84 -1.93 5.14
CA GLU A 102 -7.90 -1.90 4.13
C GLU A 102 -7.71 -3.03 3.11
N ALA A 103 -6.50 -3.24 2.59
CA ALA A 103 -6.21 -4.30 1.63
C ALA A 103 -6.40 -5.72 2.18
N PHE A 104 -6.03 -5.98 3.44
CA PHE A 104 -6.17 -7.29 4.07
C PHE A 104 -7.60 -7.61 4.52
N ASP A 105 -8.41 -6.60 4.83
CA ASP A 105 -9.79 -6.76 5.31
C ASP A 105 -10.80 -6.95 4.17
N MET A 106 -10.36 -6.88 2.90
CA MET A 106 -11.24 -7.06 1.75
C MET A 106 -11.57 -8.53 1.47
N ASP A 107 -12.82 -8.79 1.10
CA ASP A 107 -13.29 -10.12 0.66
C ASP A 107 -12.66 -10.59 -0.66
N VAL A 108 -12.13 -9.65 -1.45
CA VAL A 108 -11.44 -9.90 -2.71
C VAL A 108 -9.99 -9.46 -2.58
N ARG A 109 -9.08 -10.12 -3.31
CA ARG A 109 -7.67 -9.73 -3.33
C ARG A 109 -7.46 -8.48 -4.19
N PRO A 110 -7.21 -7.29 -3.61
CA PRO A 110 -7.01 -6.08 -4.39
C PRO A 110 -5.57 -6.01 -4.92
N VAL A 111 -5.33 -5.05 -5.81
CA VAL A 111 -3.97 -4.54 -6.09
C VAL A 111 -3.69 -3.42 -5.10
N LEU A 112 -2.66 -3.55 -4.27
CA LEU A 112 -2.15 -2.47 -3.42
C LEU A 112 -0.93 -1.84 -4.10
N LEU A 113 -1.07 -0.59 -4.53
CA LEU A 113 0.05 0.23 -5.00
C LEU A 113 0.64 0.99 -3.81
N ILE A 114 1.91 0.72 -3.48
CA ILE A 114 2.70 1.52 -2.55
C ILE A 114 3.64 2.39 -3.38
N ASP A 115 3.27 3.66 -3.58
CA ASP A 115 4.06 4.59 -4.38
C ASP A 115 5.07 5.34 -3.51
N GLU A 116 6.23 5.66 -4.10
CA GLU A 116 7.36 6.32 -3.43
C GLU A 116 7.82 5.63 -2.13
N ILE A 117 7.81 4.28 -2.11
CA ILE A 117 8.17 3.48 -0.93
C ILE A 117 9.59 3.76 -0.41
N ASP A 118 10.49 4.26 -1.27
CA ASP A 118 11.83 4.72 -0.91
C ASP A 118 11.83 5.88 0.11
N LYS A 119 10.73 6.60 0.27
CA LYS A 119 10.58 7.69 1.25
C LYS A 119 10.27 7.21 2.67
N LEU A 120 9.95 5.93 2.87
CA LEU A 120 9.76 5.38 4.22
C LEU A 120 11.08 5.48 4.99
N GLN A 121 11.05 6.19 6.12
CA GLN A 121 12.20 6.27 7.02
C GLN A 121 12.19 5.05 7.94
N ALA A 122 12.92 4.01 7.56
CA ALA A 122 13.21 2.87 8.44
C ALA A 122 14.12 3.34 9.58
N GLY A 123 13.83 2.91 10.81
CA GLY A 123 14.62 3.21 12.00
C GLY A 123 16.04 2.64 11.91
N GLY A 124 16.96 3.40 11.32
CA GLY A 124 18.42 3.16 11.38
C GLY A 124 19.13 2.91 10.05
N TRP A 125 18.43 2.71 8.93
CA TRP A 125 19.06 2.38 7.64
C TRP A 125 18.37 3.13 6.49
N SER A 126 19.16 3.78 5.64
CA SER A 126 18.68 4.80 4.70
C SER A 126 18.12 4.21 3.40
N GLY A 127 16.80 4.30 3.21
CA GLY A 127 16.19 4.46 1.87
C GLY A 127 16.28 3.26 0.93
N ASP A 128 16.51 2.04 1.41
CA ASP A 128 16.36 0.83 0.60
C ASP A 128 14.87 0.42 0.49
N PRO A 129 14.26 0.44 -0.71
CA PRO A 129 12.87 0.07 -0.91
C PRO A 129 12.51 -1.36 -0.49
N ALA A 130 13.45 -2.30 -0.62
CA ALA A 130 13.20 -3.71 -0.29
C ALA A 130 13.09 -3.90 1.23
N SER A 131 13.98 -3.27 2.00
CA SER A 131 13.92 -3.27 3.47
C SER A 131 12.66 -2.57 3.99
N ALA A 132 12.28 -1.44 3.39
CA ALA A 132 11.04 -0.75 3.73
C ALA A 132 9.80 -1.62 3.46
N LEU A 133 9.82 -2.39 2.39
CA LEU A 133 8.75 -3.35 2.08
C LEU A 133 8.71 -4.50 3.10
N LEU A 134 9.85 -5.00 3.58
CA LEU A 134 9.88 -6.00 4.65
C LEU A 134 9.28 -5.44 5.94
N GLU A 135 9.64 -4.23 6.35
CA GLU A 135 9.08 -3.59 7.56
C GLU A 135 7.56 -3.39 7.49
N VAL A 136 7.02 -3.10 6.30
CA VAL A 136 5.58 -2.95 6.10
C VAL A 136 4.84 -4.30 6.14
N LEU A 137 5.52 -5.39 5.80
CA LEU A 137 4.92 -6.72 5.66
C LEU A 137 5.22 -7.68 6.82
N ASP A 138 6.22 -7.40 7.67
CA ASP A 138 6.50 -8.08 8.94
C ASP A 138 5.50 -7.67 10.04
#